data_AF-A0ABD3NVE3-F1
#
_entry.id   AF-A0ABD3NVE3-F1
#
_cell.length_a   1.000
_cell.length_b   1.000
_cell.length_c   1.000
_cell.angle_alpha   90.00
_cell.angle_beta   90.00
_cell.angle_gamma   90.00
#
_symmetry.space_group_name_H-M   'P 1'
#
loop_
_entity.id
_entity.type
_entity.pdbx_description
1 polymer ?
#
loop_
_entity_poly.entity_id
_entity_poly.type
_entity_poly.pdbx_seq_one_letter_code
_entity_poly.pdbx_strand_id
1 'polypeptide(L)'
;MSEVKNRRVTMTKPIVGKVKASAYALPDHDFVYGIESKLDNEGAGAVVQSWAQSEPSKPPCSMQSFPASNRQALKNGCLTSKSQREYVKKNPVMKQNPKQTNMSLKKEDGAESSPSNDDPRSFGIQSKKNAVSMTVLLRCMPAELKEETDYPDLSNKKRKGRLPPAKNTKSSRLVQQCREPPSGEEAARKVRVDEFKMKKFLKVKSKVQNYR
;
A
#
# COMPACT_ATOMS: atom_id res chain seq x y z
N MET A 1 45.28 -37.26 35.12
CA MET A 1 44.93 -36.40 36.28
C MET A 1 46.18 -35.62 36.64
N SER A 2 46.28 -34.36 36.19
CA SER A 2 47.41 -33.48 36.48
C SER A 2 47.27 -32.90 37.89
N GLU A 3 48.30 -33.05 38.70
CA GLU A 3 48.34 -32.61 40.09
C GLU A 3 48.42 -31.07 40.16
N VAL A 4 47.38 -30.45 40.72
CA VAL A 4 47.26 -28.99 40.86
C VAL A 4 48.14 -28.50 42.02
N LYS A 5 49.35 -28.04 41.70
CA LYS A 5 50.31 -27.55 42.70
C LYS A 5 50.18 -26.04 42.93
N ASN A 6 49.47 -25.64 43.99
CA ASN A 6 49.42 -24.24 44.44
C ASN A 6 50.74 -23.81 45.10
N ARG A 7 51.30 -22.67 44.65
CA ARG A 7 52.54 -22.09 45.17
C ARG A 7 52.25 -20.85 46.00
N ARG A 8 53.03 -20.57 47.04
CA ARG A 8 52.88 -19.35 47.84
C ARG A 8 53.37 -18.13 47.06
N VAL A 9 52.52 -17.10 46.95
CA VAL A 9 52.79 -15.85 46.18
C VAL A 9 54.11 -15.19 46.60
N THR A 10 54.43 -15.23 47.90
CA THR A 10 55.65 -14.65 48.48
C THR A 10 56.94 -15.33 48.03
N MET A 11 56.86 -16.54 47.47
CA MET A 11 58.03 -17.28 46.97
C MET A 11 58.24 -17.14 45.45
N THR A 12 57.36 -16.44 44.74
CA THR A 12 57.49 -16.23 43.29
C THR A 12 58.39 -15.04 43.00
N LYS A 13 59.63 -15.30 42.57
CA LYS A 13 60.59 -14.26 42.20
C LYS A 13 60.22 -13.64 40.84
N PRO A 14 60.16 -12.29 40.72
CA PRO A 14 59.94 -11.64 39.44
C PRO A 14 61.20 -11.75 38.56
N ILE A 15 60.99 -12.00 37.26
CA ILE A 15 62.06 -12.00 36.25
C ILE A 15 61.81 -10.80 35.33
N VAL A 16 62.86 -10.01 35.07
CA VAL A 16 62.76 -8.84 34.19
C VAL A 16 62.38 -9.29 32.77
N GLY A 17 61.38 -8.62 32.18
CA GLY A 17 60.91 -8.90 30.82
C GLY A 17 59.91 -10.07 30.70
N LYS A 18 59.48 -10.69 31.81
CA LYS A 18 58.43 -11.73 31.79
C LYS A 18 57.30 -11.39 32.77
N VAL A 19 56.10 -11.84 32.44
CA VAL A 19 54.95 -11.76 33.35
C VAL A 19 55.19 -12.67 34.55
N LYS A 20 54.75 -12.23 35.74
CA LYS A 20 54.85 -13.02 36.98
C LYS A 20 54.11 -14.34 36.81
N ALA A 21 54.75 -15.44 37.20
CA ALA A 21 54.12 -16.76 37.18
C ALA A 21 52.90 -16.79 38.12
N SER A 22 51.81 -17.44 37.69
CA SER A 22 50.62 -17.62 38.51
C SER A 22 50.95 -18.48 39.74
N ALA A 23 50.45 -18.04 40.89
CA ALA A 23 50.60 -18.76 42.16
C ALA A 23 49.52 -19.84 42.34
N TYR A 24 48.38 -19.68 41.68
CA TYR A 24 47.28 -20.61 41.64
C TYR A 24 47.32 -21.43 40.34
N ALA A 25 46.77 -22.64 40.38
CA ALA A 25 46.59 -23.41 39.17
C ALA A 25 45.54 -22.75 38.27
N LEU A 26 45.97 -22.43 37.06
CA LEU A 26 45.10 -21.97 36.00
C LEU A 26 44.46 -23.18 35.31
N PRO A 27 43.22 -23.05 34.82
CA PRO A 27 42.65 -23.93 33.82
C PRO A 27 43.60 -24.24 32.66
N ASP A 28 43.38 -25.39 32.02
CA ASP A 28 44.19 -25.89 30.91
C ASP A 28 44.16 -24.92 29.70
N HIS A 29 45.06 -25.14 28.75
CA HIS A 29 45.26 -24.27 27.59
C HIS A 29 44.02 -24.11 26.69
N ASP A 30 43.07 -25.06 26.76
CA ASP A 30 41.82 -25.02 26.01
C ASP A 30 40.71 -24.20 26.70
N PHE A 31 40.95 -23.70 27.92
CA PHE A 31 39.98 -22.87 28.63
C PHE A 31 40.00 -21.43 28.13
N VAL A 32 38.87 -20.95 27.63
CA VAL A 32 38.69 -19.55 27.22
C VAL A 32 38.17 -18.74 28.40
N TYR A 33 38.94 -17.74 28.82
CA TYR A 33 38.50 -16.78 29.83
C TYR A 33 37.54 -15.75 29.21
N GLY A 34 36.47 -15.43 29.94
CA GLY A 34 35.50 -14.41 29.53
C GLY A 34 34.07 -14.92 29.62
N ILE A 35 33.14 -14.09 29.17
CA ILE A 35 31.73 -14.46 29.02
C ILE A 35 31.47 -14.61 27.53
N GLU A 36 30.95 -15.76 27.12
CA GLU A 36 30.55 -15.98 25.73
C GLU A 36 29.42 -15.02 25.35
N SER A 37 29.63 -14.25 24.29
CA SER A 37 28.58 -13.41 23.71
C SER A 37 27.61 -14.32 22.97
N LYS A 38 26.40 -14.49 23.54
CA LYS A 38 25.33 -15.20 22.84
C LYS A 38 24.94 -14.40 21.60
N LEU A 39 25.02 -15.03 20.44
CA LEU A 39 24.46 -14.49 19.22
C LEU A 39 22.94 -14.47 19.38
N ASP A 40 22.33 -13.32 19.08
CA ASP A 40 20.87 -13.24 19.04
C ASP A 40 20.33 -14.19 17.98
N ASN A 41 19.26 -14.92 18.32
CA ASN A 41 18.61 -15.86 17.40
C ASN A 41 17.96 -15.13 16.21
N GLU A 42 17.71 -13.82 16.35
CA GLU A 42 17.12 -12.98 15.32
C GLU A 42 18.22 -12.27 14.52
N GLY A 43 18.39 -12.67 13.26
CA GLY A 43 19.30 -12.00 12.35
C GLY A 43 18.80 -10.58 11.99
N ALA A 44 19.73 -9.69 11.64
CA ALA A 44 19.40 -8.32 11.25
C ALA A 44 18.33 -8.22 10.13
N GLY A 45 18.28 -9.21 9.24
CA GLY A 45 17.24 -9.29 8.21
C GLY A 45 15.82 -9.49 8.76
N ALA A 46 15.66 -10.31 9.81
CA ALA A 46 14.38 -10.52 10.46
C ALA A 46 13.91 -9.25 11.18
N VAL A 47 14.83 -8.56 11.86
CA VAL A 47 14.57 -7.29 12.57
C VAL A 47 14.13 -6.18 11.60
N VAL A 48 14.76 -6.08 10.42
CA VAL A 48 14.39 -5.07 9.41
C VAL A 48 13.00 -5.35 8.83
N GLN A 49 12.62 -6.62 8.68
CA GLN A 49 11.32 -7.00 8.13
C GLN A 49 10.19 -6.96 9.16
N SER A 50 10.49 -7.16 10.44
CA SER A 50 9.54 -7.12 11.54
C SER A 50 9.31 -5.70 12.09
N TRP A 51 10.00 -4.68 11.56
CA TRP A 51 9.91 -3.31 12.04
C TRP A 51 8.47 -2.78 11.85
N ALA A 52 7.70 -2.90 12.93
CA ALA A 52 6.35 -2.40 13.15
C ALA A 52 5.45 -2.46 11.91
N GLN A 53 5.00 -3.68 11.54
CA GLN A 53 3.77 -3.78 10.76
C GLN A 53 2.64 -3.14 11.58
N SER A 54 2.19 -1.96 11.17
CA SER A 54 1.11 -1.26 11.86
C SER A 54 -0.15 -2.11 11.76
N GLU A 55 -0.68 -2.59 12.88
CA GLU A 55 -1.98 -3.25 12.90
C GLU A 55 -3.04 -2.19 12.55
N PRO A 56 -3.73 -2.31 11.40
CA PRO A 56 -4.74 -1.34 11.05
C PRO A 56 -5.85 -1.39 12.10
N SER A 57 -6.28 -0.23 12.59
CA SER A 57 -7.34 -0.15 13.58
C SER A 57 -8.59 -0.88 13.08
N LYS A 58 -9.26 -1.60 14.00
CA LYS A 58 -10.51 -2.30 13.68
C LYS A 58 -11.49 -1.27 13.10
N PRO A 59 -12.09 -1.53 11.91
CA PRO A 59 -13.00 -0.58 11.31
C PRO A 59 -14.13 -0.28 12.29
N PRO A 60 -14.59 0.98 12.39
CA PRO A 60 -15.65 1.35 13.31
C PRO A 60 -16.85 0.43 13.11
N CYS A 61 -17.35 -0.14 14.20
CA CYS A 61 -18.50 -1.04 14.19
C CYS A 61 -19.61 -0.34 13.42
N SER A 62 -19.98 -0.94 12.28
CA SER A 62 -20.88 -0.43 11.26
C SER A 62 -22.02 0.41 11.84
N MET A 63 -22.06 1.70 11.47
CA MET A 63 -23.24 2.53 11.69
C MET A 63 -24.46 1.92 10.97
N GLN A 64 -25.64 2.09 11.57
CA GLN A 64 -26.90 1.72 10.93
C GLN A 64 -27.07 2.51 9.62
N SER A 65 -27.40 1.81 8.54
CA SER A 65 -27.68 2.41 7.24
C SER A 65 -29.13 2.84 7.16
N PHE A 66 -29.44 4.07 7.57
CA PHE A 66 -30.80 4.62 7.42
C PHE A 66 -31.35 4.51 5.99
N PRO A 67 -30.57 4.75 4.91
CA PRO A 67 -31.09 4.59 3.55
C PRO A 67 -31.45 3.14 3.20
N ALA A 68 -30.69 2.17 3.70
CA ALA A 68 -30.97 0.76 3.44
C ALA A 68 -32.21 0.31 4.21
N SER A 69 -32.30 0.67 5.50
CA SER A 69 -33.48 0.43 6.33
C SER A 69 -34.74 1.03 5.74
N ASN A 70 -34.67 2.25 5.21
CA ASN A 70 -35.83 2.91 4.59
C ASN A 70 -36.26 2.20 3.30
N ARG A 71 -35.31 1.79 2.45
CA ARG A 71 -35.64 1.01 1.24
C ARG A 71 -36.33 -0.30 1.58
N GLN A 72 -35.89 -0.98 2.64
CA GLN A 72 -36.49 -2.24 3.06
C GLN A 72 -37.85 -2.03 3.73
N ALA A 73 -38.02 -0.98 4.52
CA ALA A 73 -39.31 -0.60 5.10
C ALA A 73 -40.35 -0.34 3.99
N LEU A 74 -39.96 0.39 2.93
CA LEU A 74 -40.82 0.63 1.77
C LEU A 74 -41.17 -0.67 1.03
N LYS A 75 -40.22 -1.61 0.87
CA LYS A 75 -40.50 -2.94 0.30
C LYS A 75 -41.49 -3.76 1.14
N ASN A 76 -41.53 -3.53 2.45
CA ASN A 76 -42.47 -4.17 3.39
C ASN A 76 -43.76 -3.37 3.59
N GLY A 77 -44.06 -2.41 2.70
CA GLY A 77 -45.31 -1.65 2.75
C GLY A 77 -45.40 -0.62 3.89
N CYS A 78 -44.28 -0.31 4.57
CA CYS A 78 -44.25 0.72 5.61
C CYS A 78 -44.25 2.13 5.00
N LEU A 79 -45.45 2.63 4.68
CA LEU A 79 -45.65 3.94 4.03
C LEU A 79 -45.64 5.11 5.03
N THR A 80 -45.97 4.87 6.30
CA THR A 80 -46.05 5.93 7.32
C THR A 80 -44.77 6.03 8.15
N SER A 81 -44.45 7.24 8.62
CA SER A 81 -43.24 7.50 9.41
C SER A 81 -43.16 6.68 10.70
N LYS A 82 -44.32 6.40 11.33
CA LYS A 82 -44.41 5.55 12.52
C LYS A 82 -44.07 4.09 12.18
N SER A 83 -44.68 3.55 11.12
CA SER A 83 -44.41 2.18 10.66
C SER A 83 -42.95 1.98 10.26
N GLN A 84 -42.30 2.98 9.65
CA GLN A 84 -40.87 2.92 9.31
C GLN A 84 -39.98 2.89 10.57
N ARG A 85 -40.28 3.69 11.59
CA ARG A 85 -39.53 3.67 12.87
C ARG A 85 -39.68 2.33 13.59
N GLU A 86 -40.89 1.76 13.60
CA GLU A 86 -41.14 0.44 14.18
C GLU A 86 -40.42 -0.67 13.40
N TYR A 87 -40.41 -0.56 12.07
CA TYR A 87 -39.69 -1.50 11.20
C TYR A 87 -38.19 -1.49 11.48
N VAL A 88 -37.59 -0.31 11.64
CA VAL A 88 -36.17 -0.14 12.00
C VAL A 88 -35.86 -0.72 13.37
N LYS A 89 -36.75 -0.52 14.36
CA LYS A 89 -36.56 -1.05 15.72
C LYS A 89 -36.65 -2.58 15.75
N LYS A 90 -37.53 -3.18 14.93
CA LYS A 90 -37.71 -4.64 14.80
C LYS A 90 -36.61 -5.31 13.96
N ASN A 91 -36.01 -4.60 13.01
CA ASN A 91 -34.97 -5.11 12.11
C ASN A 91 -33.66 -4.30 12.22
N PRO A 92 -32.92 -4.38 13.35
CA PRO A 92 -31.74 -3.55 13.60
C PRO A 92 -30.49 -3.89 12.76
N VAL A 93 -30.58 -4.83 11.80
CA VAL A 93 -29.43 -5.41 11.08
C VAL A 93 -29.34 -4.92 9.64
N MET A 94 -29.37 -3.60 9.43
CA MET A 94 -28.96 -3.02 8.15
C MET A 94 -27.72 -2.17 8.38
N LYS A 95 -26.63 -2.88 8.65
CA LYS A 95 -25.30 -2.31 8.83
C LYS A 95 -24.79 -1.85 7.47
N GLN A 96 -24.46 -0.57 7.31
CA GLN A 96 -23.64 -0.19 6.17
C GLN A 96 -22.25 -0.72 6.47
N ASN A 97 -21.75 -1.65 5.66
CA ASN A 97 -20.30 -1.85 5.63
C ASN A 97 -19.72 -0.46 5.37
N PRO A 98 -18.85 0.08 6.25
CA PRO A 98 -18.23 1.36 5.99
C PRO A 98 -17.67 1.23 4.58
N LYS A 99 -18.17 2.05 3.65
CA LYS A 99 -17.61 2.09 2.32
C LYS A 99 -16.16 2.44 2.58
N GLN A 100 -15.28 1.46 2.44
CA GLN A 100 -13.88 1.77 2.21
C GLN A 100 -13.93 2.71 1.03
N THR A 101 -13.69 3.99 1.28
CA THR A 101 -13.57 5.03 0.25
C THR A 101 -12.40 4.70 -0.70
N ASN A 102 -11.67 3.62 -0.42
CA ASN A 102 -10.78 2.91 -1.30
C ASN A 102 -11.56 1.91 -2.19
N MET A 103 -12.53 2.38 -2.97
CA MET A 103 -12.80 1.74 -4.27
C MET A 103 -11.72 2.21 -5.26
N SER A 104 -10.45 1.99 -4.89
CA SER A 104 -9.41 1.72 -5.84
C SER A 104 -9.82 0.38 -6.44
N LEU A 105 -10.39 0.44 -7.63
CA LEU A 105 -10.48 -0.64 -8.61
C LEU A 105 -9.88 -1.95 -8.10
N LYS A 106 -10.73 -2.89 -7.66
CA LYS A 106 -10.37 -4.31 -7.72
C LYS A 106 -10.14 -4.60 -9.19
N LYS A 107 -8.89 -4.42 -9.60
CA LYS A 107 -8.38 -4.98 -10.83
C LYS A 107 -8.22 -6.45 -10.54
N GLU A 108 -9.01 -7.25 -11.24
CA GLU A 108 -8.94 -8.70 -11.22
C GLU A 108 -7.66 -9.09 -11.97
N ASP A 109 -6.52 -8.97 -11.30
CA ASP A 109 -5.24 -9.51 -11.74
C ASP A 109 -4.56 -10.09 -10.48
N GLY A 110 -4.61 -11.42 -10.34
CA GLY A 110 -3.73 -12.19 -9.46
C GLY A 110 -3.95 -12.03 -7.95
N ALA A 111 -4.86 -12.84 -7.39
CA ALA A 111 -4.74 -13.21 -5.98
C ALA A 111 -3.53 -14.15 -5.83
N GLU A 112 -2.33 -13.58 -5.75
CA GLU A 112 -1.15 -14.32 -5.29
C GLU A 112 -1.11 -14.27 -3.76
N SER A 113 -1.01 -15.47 -3.21
CA SER A 113 -0.84 -15.82 -1.81
C SER A 113 0.08 -14.87 -1.06
N SER A 114 -0.24 -14.62 0.21
CA SER A 114 0.68 -14.11 1.22
C SER A 114 2.07 -14.73 1.03
N PRO A 115 3.14 -13.94 0.82
CA PRO A 115 4.43 -14.49 0.43
C PRO A 115 5.06 -15.23 1.62
N SER A 116 5.43 -16.48 1.40
CA SER A 116 6.22 -17.29 2.33
C SER A 116 7.65 -16.74 2.45
N ASN A 117 8.28 -16.97 3.61
CA ASN A 117 9.59 -16.47 4.01
C ASN A 117 10.79 -17.04 3.21
N ASP A 118 10.56 -17.94 2.25
CA ASP A 118 11.64 -18.73 1.64
C ASP A 118 12.23 -18.13 0.36
N ASP A 119 11.65 -17.05 -0.18
CA ASP A 119 12.14 -16.41 -1.40
C ASP A 119 12.94 -15.12 -1.12
N PRO A 120 14.21 -15.02 -1.56
CA PRO A 120 15.00 -13.80 -1.42
C PRO A 120 14.42 -12.71 -2.32
N ARG A 121 13.54 -11.89 -1.73
CA ARG A 121 12.87 -10.78 -2.41
C ARG A 121 13.87 -9.65 -2.71
N SER A 122 14.43 -9.63 -3.91
CA SER A 122 15.10 -8.45 -4.43
C SER A 122 14.06 -7.46 -4.94
N PHE A 123 13.97 -6.26 -4.35
CA PHE A 123 13.20 -5.18 -4.95
C PHE A 123 13.91 -4.70 -6.24
N GLY A 124 13.18 -4.60 -7.36
CA GLY A 124 13.72 -4.15 -8.64
C GLY A 124 13.58 -5.17 -9.77
N ILE A 125 13.98 -4.79 -10.98
CA ILE A 125 14.06 -5.71 -12.12
C ILE A 125 15.34 -6.52 -11.96
N GLN A 126 15.24 -7.84 -11.79
CA GLN A 126 16.42 -8.69 -11.74
C GLN A 126 17.18 -8.58 -13.07
N SER A 127 18.47 -8.23 -12.99
CA SER A 127 19.35 -8.27 -14.14
C SER A 127 19.41 -9.69 -14.70
N LYS A 128 19.47 -9.82 -16.03
CA LYS A 128 19.72 -11.12 -16.67
C LYS A 128 21.07 -11.66 -16.18
N LYS A 129 21.14 -12.95 -15.85
CA LYS A 129 22.39 -13.60 -15.46
C LYS A 129 23.41 -13.44 -16.58
N ASN A 130 24.61 -12.97 -16.25
CA ASN A 130 25.69 -12.85 -17.21
C ASN A 130 26.10 -14.26 -17.68
N ALA A 131 26.30 -14.46 -18.98
CA ALA A 131 26.72 -15.72 -19.55
C ALA A 131 28.18 -16.06 -19.20
N VAL A 132 28.99 -15.04 -18.87
CA VAL A 132 30.41 -15.18 -18.54
C VAL A 132 30.59 -15.25 -17.03
N SER A 133 31.38 -16.22 -16.54
CA SER A 133 31.69 -16.37 -15.12
C SER A 133 32.62 -15.25 -14.62
N MET A 134 32.45 -14.86 -13.35
CA MET A 134 33.26 -13.79 -12.74
C MET A 134 34.77 -14.03 -12.82
N THR A 135 35.20 -15.29 -12.74
CA THR A 135 36.62 -15.65 -12.84
C THR A 135 37.18 -15.45 -14.24
N VAL A 136 36.38 -15.61 -15.29
CA VAL A 136 36.80 -15.34 -16.68
C VAL A 136 36.89 -13.84 -16.92
N LEU A 137 35.94 -13.06 -16.39
CA LEU A 137 35.98 -11.60 -16.44
C LEU A 137 37.23 -11.04 -15.74
N LEU A 138 37.58 -11.57 -14.56
CA LEU A 138 38.77 -11.16 -13.81
C LEU A 138 40.09 -11.55 -14.49
N ARG A 139 40.07 -12.56 -15.37
CA ARG A 139 41.27 -13.02 -16.10
C ARG A 139 41.54 -12.22 -17.37
N CYS A 140 40.67 -11.27 -17.74
CA CYS A 140 40.80 -10.44 -18.94
C CYS A 140 41.14 -11.24 -20.21
N MET A 141 40.63 -12.47 -20.33
CA MET A 141 40.84 -13.30 -21.51
C MET A 141 39.96 -12.77 -22.64
N PRO A 142 40.49 -12.61 -23.87
CA PRO A 142 39.70 -12.12 -25.00
C PRO A 142 38.76 -13.24 -25.46
N ALA A 143 37.62 -13.38 -24.79
CA ALA A 143 36.46 -14.00 -25.42
C ALA A 143 36.09 -13.09 -26.59
N GLU A 144 35.96 -13.63 -27.80
CA GLU A 144 35.59 -12.93 -29.04
C GLU A 144 34.61 -11.78 -28.76
N LEU A 145 35.18 -10.60 -28.54
CA LEU A 145 34.45 -9.42 -28.14
C LEU A 145 33.78 -8.94 -29.42
N LYS A 146 32.47 -9.16 -29.51
CA LYS A 146 31.62 -8.35 -30.40
C LYS A 146 32.02 -6.90 -30.15
N GLU A 147 32.37 -6.17 -31.22
CA GLU A 147 32.81 -4.77 -31.18
C GLU A 147 32.18 -4.04 -30.00
N GLU A 148 32.99 -3.72 -28.99
CA GLU A 148 32.52 -2.92 -27.86
C GLU A 148 32.04 -1.60 -28.42
N THR A 149 30.73 -1.43 -28.45
CA THR A 149 30.12 -0.17 -28.80
C THR A 149 30.24 0.70 -27.55
N ASP A 150 31.00 1.80 -27.61
CA ASP A 150 31.26 2.72 -26.49
C ASP A 150 29.98 3.24 -25.79
N TYR A 151 28.82 3.09 -26.43
CA TYR A 151 27.54 3.54 -25.92
C TYR A 151 26.56 2.40 -25.73
N PRO A 152 25.82 2.36 -24.60
CA PRO A 152 24.74 1.41 -24.40
C PRO A 152 23.66 1.56 -25.48
N ASP A 153 23.34 0.49 -26.21
CA ASP A 153 22.25 0.49 -27.19
C ASP A 153 20.91 0.80 -26.50
N LEU A 154 20.33 1.96 -26.84
CA LEU A 154 19.04 2.42 -26.31
C LEU A 154 17.86 2.01 -27.21
N SER A 155 18.09 1.35 -28.35
CA SER A 155 17.06 1.00 -29.34
C SER A 155 15.91 0.19 -28.74
N ASN A 156 16.22 -0.69 -27.79
CA ASN A 156 15.26 -1.56 -27.12
C ASN A 156 14.71 -0.99 -25.80
N LYS A 157 15.08 0.23 -25.41
CA LYS A 157 14.52 0.86 -24.21
C LYS A 157 13.08 1.28 -24.48
N LYS A 158 12.13 0.49 -23.97
CA LYS A 158 10.72 0.89 -23.87
C LYS A 158 10.62 2.14 -23.00
N ARG A 159 10.54 3.31 -23.62
CA ARG A 159 10.20 4.57 -22.94
C ARG A 159 8.81 4.36 -22.34
N LYS A 160 8.70 4.44 -21.02
CA LYS A 160 7.39 4.45 -20.37
C LYS A 160 6.62 5.64 -20.97
N GLY A 161 5.54 5.35 -21.69
CA GLY A 161 4.69 6.40 -22.26
C GLY A 161 4.23 7.35 -21.15
N ARG A 162 3.94 8.60 -21.51
CA ARG A 162 3.29 9.51 -20.56
C ARG A 162 1.98 8.86 -20.10
N LEU A 163 1.68 8.97 -18.80
CA LEU A 163 0.40 8.54 -18.28
C LEU A 163 -0.71 9.21 -19.10
N PRO A 164 -1.80 8.49 -19.42
CA PRO A 164 -2.91 9.09 -20.13
C PRO A 164 -3.40 10.33 -19.35
N PRO A 165 -3.78 11.41 -20.05
CA PRO A 165 -4.28 12.60 -19.40
C PRO A 165 -5.46 12.26 -18.48
N ALA A 166 -5.58 13.00 -17.38
CA ALA A 166 -6.65 12.79 -16.42
C ALA A 166 -8.02 12.87 -17.12
N LYS A 167 -8.94 11.95 -16.76
CA LYS A 167 -10.31 11.98 -17.28
C LYS A 167 -11.01 13.26 -16.79
N ASN A 168 -11.82 13.86 -17.66
CA ASN A 168 -12.61 15.04 -17.30
C ASN A 168 -13.53 14.74 -16.10
N THR A 169 -13.59 15.68 -15.15
CA THR A 169 -14.50 15.63 -14.02
C THR A 169 -15.95 15.86 -14.47
N LYS A 170 -16.93 15.47 -13.63
CA LYS A 170 -18.35 15.72 -13.90
C LYS A 170 -18.65 17.20 -14.15
N SER A 171 -18.01 18.09 -13.40
CA SER A 171 -18.15 19.55 -13.56
C SER A 171 -17.57 20.03 -14.89
N SER A 172 -16.39 19.55 -15.29
CA SER A 172 -15.78 19.88 -16.57
C SER A 172 -16.67 19.47 -17.75
N ARG A 173 -17.30 18.29 -17.69
CA ARG A 173 -18.24 17.81 -18.72
C ARG A 173 -19.50 18.69 -18.83
N LEU A 174 -20.07 19.11 -17.70
CA LEU A 174 -21.25 19.98 -17.69
C LEU A 174 -20.94 21.36 -18.28
N VAL A 175 -19.79 21.96 -17.95
CA VAL A 175 -19.38 23.26 -18.51
C VAL A 175 -19.21 23.18 -20.02
N GLN A 176 -18.68 22.08 -20.54
CA GLN A 176 -18.55 21.86 -21.99
C GLN A 176 -19.92 21.75 -22.66
N GLN A 177 -20.86 20.99 -22.07
CA GLN A 177 -22.25 20.89 -22.56
C GLN A 177 -22.99 22.22 -22.55
N CYS A 178 -22.68 23.12 -21.61
CA CYS A 178 -23.27 24.46 -21.57
C CYS A 178 -22.66 25.44 -22.57
N ARG A 179 -21.44 25.18 -23.06
CA ARG A 179 -20.77 26.00 -24.08
C ARG A 179 -21.22 25.65 -25.49
N GLU A 180 -21.60 24.41 -25.73
CA GLU A 180 -22.11 23.98 -27.02
C GLU A 180 -23.53 24.55 -27.24
N PRO A 181 -23.80 25.16 -28.41
CA PRO A 181 -25.14 25.66 -28.70
C PRO A 181 -26.14 24.48 -28.68
N PRO A 182 -27.34 24.66 -28.09
CA PRO A 182 -28.30 23.57 -28.00
C PRO A 182 -28.67 23.08 -29.40
N SER A 183 -28.71 21.76 -29.57
CA SER A 183 -29.21 21.12 -30.79
C SER A 183 -30.62 21.64 -31.12
N GLY A 184 -30.99 21.70 -32.41
CA GLY A 184 -32.28 22.24 -32.85
C GLY A 184 -33.49 21.62 -32.13
N GLU A 185 -33.41 20.35 -31.75
CA GLU A 185 -34.43 19.66 -30.96
C GLU A 185 -34.46 20.10 -29.49
N GLU A 186 -33.32 20.38 -28.88
CA GLU A 186 -33.21 20.88 -27.50
C GLU A 186 -33.64 22.35 -27.40
N ALA A 187 -33.30 23.15 -28.41
CA ALA A 187 -33.81 24.50 -28.56
C ALA A 187 -35.34 24.48 -28.69
N ALA A 188 -35.90 23.60 -29.53
CA ALA A 188 -37.34 23.42 -29.67
C ALA A 188 -37.99 22.91 -28.36
N ARG A 189 -37.34 22.03 -27.60
CA ARG A 189 -37.82 21.60 -26.27
C ARG A 189 -37.83 22.74 -25.26
N LYS A 190 -36.79 23.57 -25.21
CA LYS A 190 -36.75 24.75 -24.34
C LYS A 190 -37.84 25.78 -24.68
N VAL A 191 -38.14 25.94 -25.97
CA VAL A 191 -39.24 26.80 -26.44
C VAL A 191 -40.61 26.21 -26.12
N ARG A 192 -40.74 24.88 -26.07
CA ARG A 192 -41.99 24.17 -25.71
C ARG A 192 -42.29 24.12 -24.22
N VAL A 193 -41.34 24.46 -23.35
CA VAL A 193 -41.63 24.57 -21.92
C VAL A 193 -42.39 25.87 -21.73
N ASP A 194 -43.68 25.76 -21.41
CA ASP A 194 -44.51 26.91 -21.03
C ASP A 194 -43.78 27.71 -19.94
N GLU A 195 -43.68 29.02 -20.14
CA GLU A 195 -43.05 29.92 -19.19
C GLU A 195 -43.64 29.69 -17.79
N PHE A 196 -42.77 29.52 -16.80
CA PHE A 196 -43.18 29.23 -15.44
C PHE A 196 -44.12 30.33 -14.93
N LYS A 197 -45.41 29.98 -14.77
CA LYS A 197 -46.42 30.86 -14.20
C LYS A 197 -46.96 30.25 -12.92
N MET A 198 -46.89 31.00 -11.82
CA MET A 198 -47.44 30.52 -10.54
C MET A 198 -48.95 30.32 -10.65
N LYS A 199 -49.48 29.30 -9.96
CA LYS A 199 -50.92 28.93 -10.01
C LYS A 199 -51.86 30.13 -9.79
N LYS A 200 -51.50 31.03 -8.87
CA LYS A 200 -52.29 32.23 -8.55
C LYS A 200 -52.36 33.27 -9.68
N PHE A 201 -51.42 33.23 -10.63
CA PHE A 201 -51.33 34.18 -11.73
C PHE A 201 -51.79 33.61 -13.07
N LEU A 202 -52.12 32.31 -13.16
CA LEU A 202 -52.60 31.69 -14.40
C LEU A 202 -53.78 32.47 -15.03
N LYS A 203 -54.74 32.91 -14.20
CA LYS A 203 -55.95 33.63 -14.64
C LYS A 203 -55.76 35.14 -14.87
N VAL A 204 -54.59 35.70 -14.54
CA VAL A 204 -54.32 37.12 -14.73
C VAL A 204 -53.85 37.34 -16.18
N LYS A 205 -54.65 38.08 -16.96
CA LYS A 205 -54.33 38.49 -18.33
C LYS A 205 -53.26 39.60 -18.29
N SER A 206 -52.30 39.58 -19.21
CA SER A 206 -51.32 40.66 -19.33
C SER A 206 -52.02 41.96 -19.73
N LYS A 207 -51.59 43.09 -19.15
CA LYS A 207 -52.12 44.42 -19.48
C LYS A 207 -51.50 45.00 -20.75
N VAL A 208 -50.35 44.47 -21.16
CA VAL A 208 -49.64 44.83 -22.39
C VAL A 208 -49.80 43.67 -23.36
N GLN A 209 -50.41 43.93 -24.51
CA GLN A 209 -50.33 43.04 -25.66
C GLN A 209 -49.12 43.49 -26.48
N ASN A 210 -48.06 42.69 -26.47
CA ASN A 210 -46.98 42.88 -27.42
C ASN A 210 -47.50 42.41 -28.78
N TYR A 211 -47.90 43.37 -29.62
CA TYR A 211 -48.10 43.11 -31.04
C TYR A 211 -46.72 42.89 -31.65
N ARG A 212 -46.52 41.72 -32.26
CA ARG A 212 -45.34 41.39 -33.06
C ARG A 212 -45.79 41.28 -34.51
#